data_AF-A0AAV0IHA5-F1
#
_entry.id   AF-A0AAV0IHA5-F1
#
_cell.length_a   1.000
_cell.length_b   1.000
_cell.length_c   1.000
_cell.angle_alpha   90.00
_cell.angle_beta   90.00
_cell.angle_gamma   90.00
#
_symmetry.space_group_name_H-M   'P 1'
#
loop_
_entity.id
_entity.type
_entity.pdbx_description
1 polymer ?
#
loop_
_entity_poly.entity_id
_entity_poly.type
_entity_poly.pdbx_seq_one_letter_code
_entity_poly.pdbx_strand_id
1 'polypeptide(L)'
;MVVGFGGSDMHLYNAWLPPPVAEETKKEGEAFSRVVSSMRSSYKPEDPDSVYATLKWISVLDVFLKAKSDVALEDVTAVVEIGLELFGVSQDKLYVQVRWGNILVRVLNKYRKKLTLKVQWRPLYDTLVHTHFSRSTGPEGWRVRQRHFEAITSLVRSCRRFFPAGSASEIWSEFSSLMENPWHNSSFEGSGFVRLFLPTNLENQDFYTNDWVRKTMELWESIPNCQFWNSQWSAVIARALKKIAKFVRTNILPAAIAEVGLLCCACVHTNPEEAVSALVEPMLSAVISSLKGTPATGFGGRGVLETSVLSKVNGAGDHLLRFLIGILVLYYPVDQYRCILSHPAARALEEWIGTKDYGDEDPSIAPKWHVPNDTEVQFANELLNLHLQSALDDLMRICQDRIHSDPGNEKLHLKVTLLRIDSSLQGVLSCLPDFSPASRNGIVNDPSYIPFLIAGATGTTVGSSELRENAAEIVHYACK
;
A
#
# COMPACT_ATOMS: atom_id res chain seq x y z
N MET A 1 32.91 12.79 -5.19
CA MET A 1 32.19 13.84 -4.44
C MET A 1 30.71 13.53 -4.56
N VAL A 2 30.14 12.92 -3.53
CA VAL A 2 28.69 12.69 -3.42
C VAL A 2 28.10 14.02 -2.99
N VAL A 3 27.38 14.69 -3.88
CA VAL A 3 26.63 15.90 -3.53
C VAL A 3 25.57 15.47 -2.51
N GLY A 4 25.70 15.99 -1.29
CA GLY A 4 24.80 15.70 -0.20
C GLY A 4 23.42 16.29 -0.48
N PHE A 5 22.41 15.43 -0.57
CA PHE A 5 21.02 15.85 -0.38
C PHE A 5 20.79 16.05 1.12
N GLY A 6 21.09 17.25 1.58
CA GLY A 6 20.56 17.78 2.83
C GLY A 6 19.18 18.39 2.55
N GLY A 7 18.13 17.70 2.97
CA GLY A 7 16.74 18.13 2.85
C GLY A 7 15.85 16.90 3.01
N SER A 8 14.88 16.97 3.91
CA SER A 8 13.88 15.95 4.28
C SER A 8 13.80 14.76 3.31
N ASP A 9 14.07 13.54 3.82
CA ASP A 9 14.02 12.27 3.06
C ASP A 9 12.59 11.99 2.54
N MET A 10 12.15 12.74 1.54
CA MET A 10 10.95 12.47 0.78
C MET A 10 11.11 11.10 0.12
N HIS A 11 10.09 10.25 0.24
CA HIS A 11 10.17 8.91 -0.32
C HIS A 11 10.41 8.99 -1.84
N LEU A 12 11.36 8.22 -2.38
CA LEU A 12 11.79 8.28 -3.79
C LEU A 12 10.62 8.34 -4.79
N TYR A 13 9.61 7.50 -4.61
CA TYR A 13 8.43 7.50 -5.49
C TYR A 13 7.58 8.79 -5.42
N ASN A 14 7.53 9.47 -4.27
CA ASN A 14 6.82 10.73 -4.16
C ASN A 14 7.58 11.86 -4.88
N ALA A 15 8.92 11.74 -4.97
CA ALA A 15 9.74 12.63 -5.81
C ALA A 15 9.50 12.43 -7.32
N TRP A 16 8.91 11.30 -7.72
CA TRP A 16 8.64 10.94 -9.12
C TRP A 16 7.18 11.14 -9.53
N LEU A 17 6.35 11.71 -8.65
CA LEU A 17 4.95 12.03 -8.98
C LEU A 17 4.87 13.11 -10.07
N PRO A 18 3.72 13.21 -10.77
CA PRO A 18 3.47 14.32 -11.67
C PRO A 18 3.68 15.66 -10.94
N PRO A 19 4.30 16.68 -11.56
CA PRO A 19 4.64 17.93 -10.87
C PRO A 19 3.49 18.59 -10.09
N PRO A 20 2.25 18.65 -10.61
CA PRO A 20 1.13 19.21 -9.86
C PRO A 20 0.83 18.43 -8.56
N VAL A 21 0.87 17.11 -8.62
CA VAL A 21 0.62 16.23 -7.47
C VAL A 21 1.77 16.30 -6.47
N ALA A 22 3.02 16.34 -6.97
CA ALA A 22 4.21 16.48 -6.13
C ALA A 22 4.17 17.77 -5.30
N GLU A 23 3.69 18.89 -5.85
CA GLU A 23 3.57 20.15 -5.11
C GLU A 23 2.52 20.06 -3.99
N GLU A 24 1.41 19.37 -4.24
CA GLU A 24 0.38 19.15 -3.22
C GLU A 24 0.88 18.25 -2.07
N THR A 25 1.77 17.28 -2.34
CA THR A 25 2.29 16.39 -1.28
C THR A 25 3.02 17.15 -0.17
N LYS A 26 3.58 18.33 -0.47
CA LYS A 26 4.23 19.19 0.54
C LYS A 26 3.28 19.65 1.65
N LYS A 27 1.98 19.76 1.34
CA LYS A 27 0.94 20.16 2.30
C LYS A 27 0.50 18.99 3.20
N GLU A 28 0.89 17.75 2.89
CA GLU A 28 0.51 16.56 3.68
C GLU A 28 1.13 16.58 5.07
N GLY A 29 2.33 17.12 5.24
CA GLY A 29 2.99 17.25 6.54
C GLY A 29 2.16 18.09 7.51
N GLU A 30 1.76 19.29 7.09
CA GLU A 30 0.89 20.18 7.89
C GLU A 30 -0.51 19.59 8.13
N ALA A 31 -1.05 18.86 7.14
CA ALA A 31 -2.30 18.12 7.32
C ALA A 31 -2.16 17.03 8.39
N PHE A 32 -1.04 16.31 8.40
CA PHE A 32 -0.74 15.28 9.39
C PHE A 32 -0.62 15.89 10.80
N SER A 33 0.11 17.00 10.98
CA SER A 33 0.22 17.68 12.28
C SER A 33 -1.14 18.13 12.83
N ARG A 34 -2.04 18.61 11.96
CA ARG A 34 -3.43 18.96 12.34
C ARG A 34 -4.23 17.74 12.76
N VAL A 35 -4.10 16.61 12.05
CA VAL A 35 -4.73 15.34 12.42
C VAL A 35 -4.24 14.86 13.79
N VAL A 36 -2.93 14.90 14.05
CA VAL A 36 -2.34 14.50 15.34
C VAL A 36 -2.85 15.38 16.49
N SER A 37 -2.89 16.70 16.29
CA SER A 37 -3.40 17.65 17.28
C SER A 37 -4.88 17.37 17.62
N SER A 38 -5.67 17.08 16.60
CA SER A 38 -7.11 16.83 16.72
C SER A 38 -7.43 15.47 17.34
N MET A 39 -6.62 14.47 16.99
CA MET A 39 -6.62 13.16 17.63
C MET A 39 -6.33 13.30 19.13
N ARG A 40 -5.31 14.09 19.50
CA ARG A 40 -5.01 14.37 20.91
C ARG A 40 -6.17 15.03 21.63
N SER A 41 -6.80 16.04 21.04
CA SER A 41 -7.95 16.72 21.65
C SER A 41 -9.21 15.86 21.72
N SER A 42 -9.31 14.79 20.92
CA SER A 42 -10.47 13.88 20.94
C SER A 42 -10.48 12.95 22.13
N TYR A 43 -9.32 12.71 22.76
CA TYR A 43 -9.21 11.96 23.99
C TYR A 43 -9.35 12.89 25.20
N LYS A 44 -10.24 12.55 26.13
CA LYS A 44 -10.47 13.27 27.38
C LYS A 44 -10.23 12.30 28.54
N PRO A 45 -9.19 12.49 29.36
CA PRO A 45 -8.91 11.59 30.49
C PRO A 45 -10.06 11.45 31.48
N GLU A 46 -10.93 12.47 31.58
CA GLU A 46 -12.10 12.48 32.47
C GLU A 46 -13.27 11.62 31.96
N ASP A 47 -13.28 11.28 30.68
CA ASP A 47 -14.30 10.45 30.05
C ASP A 47 -13.68 9.14 29.54
N PRO A 48 -13.87 8.01 30.24
CA PRO A 48 -13.35 6.72 29.81
C PRO A 48 -13.82 6.31 28.41
N ASP A 49 -14.99 6.76 27.95
CA ASP A 49 -15.55 6.42 26.63
C ASP A 49 -15.01 7.28 25.49
N SER A 50 -14.32 8.38 25.81
CA SER A 50 -13.67 9.24 24.82
C SER A 50 -12.63 8.49 23.96
N VAL A 51 -12.11 7.35 24.44
CA VAL A 51 -11.22 6.47 23.65
C VAL A 51 -11.85 6.00 22.34
N TYR A 52 -13.18 5.83 22.27
CA TYR A 52 -13.86 5.43 21.03
C TYR A 52 -13.86 6.56 19.98
N ALA A 53 -13.90 7.82 20.42
CA ALA A 53 -13.82 8.97 19.52
C ALA A 53 -12.47 9.04 18.78
N THR A 54 -11.42 8.42 19.35
CA THR A 54 -10.09 8.37 18.74
C THR A 54 -9.99 7.38 17.56
N LEU A 55 -10.90 6.39 17.49
CA LEU A 55 -10.80 5.30 16.52
C LEU A 55 -10.94 5.73 15.07
N LYS A 56 -11.67 6.83 14.81
CA LYS A 56 -11.84 7.40 13.47
C LYS A 56 -10.52 7.89 12.87
N TRP A 57 -9.58 8.30 13.71
CA TRP A 57 -8.27 8.79 13.26
C TRP A 57 -7.37 7.65 12.78
N ILE A 58 -7.63 6.40 13.19
CA ILE A 58 -6.82 5.25 12.79
C ILE A 58 -6.83 5.03 11.28
N SER A 59 -7.99 5.18 10.63
CA SER A 59 -8.08 5.09 9.16
C SER A 59 -7.34 6.25 8.50
N VAL A 60 -7.44 7.46 9.05
CA VAL A 60 -6.74 8.65 8.52
C VAL A 60 -5.23 8.44 8.59
N LEU A 61 -4.71 8.04 9.75
CA LEU A 61 -3.29 7.72 9.96
C LEU A 61 -2.80 6.63 8.99
N ASP A 62 -3.61 5.59 8.75
CA ASP A 62 -3.26 4.52 7.81
C ASP A 62 -3.14 5.02 6.36
N VAL A 63 -3.93 6.03 5.96
CA VAL A 63 -3.82 6.65 4.63
C VAL A 63 -2.46 7.36 4.48
N PHE A 64 -2.06 8.21 5.43
CA PHE A 64 -0.73 8.86 5.42
C PHE A 64 0.41 7.83 5.41
N LEU A 65 0.26 6.72 6.15
CA LEU A 65 1.26 5.65 6.15
C LEU A 65 1.41 5.00 4.77
N LYS A 66 0.29 4.72 4.09
CA LYS A 66 0.23 4.12 2.75
C LYS A 66 0.68 5.06 1.64
N ALA A 67 0.31 6.33 1.72
CA ALA A 67 0.74 7.40 0.81
C ALA A 67 2.24 7.71 0.93
N LYS A 68 2.90 7.16 1.97
CA LYS A 68 4.33 7.40 2.26
C LYS A 68 4.65 8.90 2.40
N SER A 69 3.67 9.65 2.89
CA SER A 69 3.75 11.08 3.16
C SER A 69 5.00 11.44 3.95
N ASP A 70 5.61 12.55 3.59
CA ASP A 70 6.70 13.14 4.35
C ASP A 70 6.11 13.87 5.56
N VAL A 71 6.39 13.35 6.75
CA VAL A 71 5.76 13.78 8.01
C VAL A 71 6.83 14.00 9.07
N ALA A 72 6.61 14.99 9.93
CA ALA A 72 7.52 15.32 11.02
C ALA A 72 7.68 14.13 11.99
N LEU A 73 8.92 13.85 12.40
CA LEU A 73 9.21 12.73 13.31
C LEU A 73 8.65 12.98 14.70
N GLU A 74 8.50 14.24 15.08
CA GLU A 74 7.86 14.72 16.31
C GLU A 74 6.39 14.28 16.35
N ASP A 75 5.65 14.48 15.25
CA ASP A 75 4.25 14.07 15.13
C ASP A 75 4.12 12.54 15.13
N VAL A 76 5.02 11.83 14.44
CA VAL A 76 5.04 10.36 14.47
C VAL A 76 5.31 9.84 15.89
N THR A 77 6.19 10.50 16.63
CA THR A 77 6.50 10.15 18.03
C THR A 77 5.28 10.40 18.92
N ALA A 78 4.62 11.54 18.76
CA ALA A 78 3.38 11.86 19.47
C ALA A 78 2.27 10.82 19.20
N VAL A 79 2.12 10.34 17.96
CA VAL A 79 1.17 9.25 17.63
C VAL A 79 1.51 7.96 18.36
N VAL A 80 2.79 7.61 18.47
CA VAL A 80 3.20 6.40 19.20
C VAL A 80 2.93 6.54 20.69
N GLU A 81 3.26 7.67 21.29
CA GLU A 81 3.05 7.93 22.72
C GLU A 81 1.56 7.93 23.08
N ILE A 82 0.75 8.71 22.36
CA ILE A 82 -0.71 8.77 22.56
C ILE A 82 -1.33 7.38 22.31
N GLY A 83 -0.90 6.68 21.26
CA GLY A 83 -1.43 5.35 20.97
C GLY A 83 -1.09 4.32 22.05
N LEU A 84 0.10 4.38 22.65
CA LEU A 84 0.50 3.51 23.76
C LEU A 84 -0.26 3.85 25.05
N GLU A 85 -0.49 5.14 25.32
CA GLU A 85 -1.34 5.61 26.42
C GLU A 85 -2.77 5.09 26.26
N LEU A 86 -3.38 5.30 25.10
CA LEU A 86 -4.73 4.81 24.79
C LEU A 86 -4.83 3.29 24.87
N PHE A 87 -3.79 2.56 24.44
CA PHE A 87 -3.71 1.12 24.59
C PHE A 87 -3.68 0.70 26.06
N GLY A 88 -2.93 1.41 26.91
CA GLY A 88 -2.81 1.15 28.34
C GLY A 88 -4.08 1.46 29.13
N VAL A 89 -4.76 2.57 28.84
CA VAL A 89 -6.02 2.97 29.53
C VAL A 89 -7.20 2.07 29.13
N SER A 90 -7.17 1.48 27.94
CA SER A 90 -8.27 0.68 27.39
C SER A 90 -8.28 -0.80 27.85
N GLN A 91 -7.91 -1.09 29.11
CA GLN A 91 -7.76 -2.48 29.60
C GLN A 91 -9.04 -3.33 29.43
N ASP A 92 -10.20 -2.73 29.65
CA ASP A 92 -11.50 -3.40 29.53
C ASP A 92 -12.15 -3.25 28.14
N LYS A 93 -11.42 -2.69 27.17
CA LYS A 93 -11.92 -2.36 25.83
C LYS A 93 -11.00 -2.94 24.77
N LEU A 94 -10.98 -4.28 24.61
CA LEU A 94 -9.98 -4.93 23.76
C LEU A 94 -10.17 -4.57 22.28
N TYR A 95 -11.38 -4.20 21.85
CA TYR A 95 -11.58 -3.68 20.50
C TYR A 95 -10.73 -2.44 20.22
N VAL A 96 -10.65 -1.51 21.18
CA VAL A 96 -9.85 -0.28 21.08
C VAL A 96 -8.36 -0.64 21.06
N GLN A 97 -7.93 -1.53 21.96
CA GLN A 97 -6.56 -2.04 22.00
C GLN A 97 -6.14 -2.73 20.70
N VAL A 98 -7.01 -3.56 20.09
CA VAL A 98 -6.74 -4.21 18.80
C VAL A 98 -6.53 -3.18 17.70
N ARG A 99 -7.39 -2.17 17.62
CA ARG A 99 -7.33 -1.14 16.57
C ARG A 99 -6.07 -0.30 16.71
N TRP A 100 -5.77 0.18 17.92
CA TRP A 100 -4.56 0.96 18.22
C TRP A 100 -3.28 0.13 18.11
N GLY A 101 -3.25 -1.09 18.64
CA GLY A 101 -2.10 -1.98 18.54
C GLY A 101 -1.69 -2.27 17.10
N ASN A 102 -2.66 -2.50 16.20
CA ASN A 102 -2.38 -2.76 14.79
C ASN A 102 -1.83 -1.56 14.02
N ILE A 103 -2.26 -0.32 14.34
CA ILE A 103 -1.69 0.88 13.71
C ILE A 103 -0.31 1.19 14.29
N LEU A 104 -0.12 1.06 15.61
CA LEU A 104 1.17 1.23 16.27
C LEU A 104 2.24 0.28 15.70
N VAL A 105 1.90 -1.00 15.49
CA VAL A 105 2.79 -1.96 14.83
C VAL A 105 3.23 -1.46 13.44
N ARG A 106 2.33 -0.88 12.66
CA ARG A 106 2.65 -0.33 11.33
C ARG A 106 3.56 0.90 11.43
N VAL A 107 3.23 1.84 12.31
CA VAL A 107 4.03 3.07 12.54
C VAL A 107 5.44 2.71 13.03
N LEU A 108 5.54 1.91 14.10
CA LEU A 108 6.81 1.50 14.71
C LEU A 108 7.71 0.75 13.73
N ASN A 109 7.15 -0.11 12.88
CA ASN A 109 7.94 -0.85 11.90
C ASN A 109 8.39 0.02 10.73
N LYS A 110 7.55 0.97 10.27
CA LYS A 110 7.90 1.92 9.19
C LYS A 110 9.01 2.88 9.64
N TYR A 111 8.90 3.47 10.83
CA TYR A 111 9.84 4.49 11.32
C TYR A 111 10.91 3.93 12.29
N ARG A 112 11.05 2.60 12.38
CA ARG A 112 11.90 1.86 13.34
C ARG A 112 13.34 2.38 13.50
N LYS A 113 13.94 2.89 12.42
CA LYS A 113 15.32 3.38 12.38
C LYS A 113 15.44 4.88 12.70
N LYS A 114 14.37 5.65 12.48
CA LYS A 114 14.35 7.12 12.62
C LYS A 114 13.86 7.55 14.00
N LEU A 115 13.06 6.73 14.68
CA LEU A 115 12.50 7.04 16.00
C LEU A 115 13.50 6.87 17.14
N THR A 116 13.49 7.82 18.06
CA THR A 116 14.26 7.85 19.31
C THR A 116 13.31 7.93 20.51
N LEU A 117 12.64 6.81 20.80
CA LEU A 117 11.66 6.71 21.89
C LEU A 117 12.04 5.62 22.89
N LYS A 118 11.50 5.71 24.11
CA LYS A 118 11.66 4.72 25.18
C LYS A 118 10.30 4.15 25.55
N VAL A 119 10.15 2.83 25.49
CA VAL A 119 8.90 2.14 25.85
C VAL A 119 9.18 1.19 26.99
N GLN A 120 8.40 1.32 28.07
CA GLN A 120 8.45 0.38 29.18
C GLN A 120 7.80 -0.94 28.79
N TRP A 121 8.47 -2.05 29.09
CA TRP A 121 7.99 -3.38 28.73
C TRP A 121 6.88 -3.87 29.67
N ARG A 122 6.90 -3.41 30.93
CA ARG A 122 6.02 -3.89 32.02
C ARG A 122 4.53 -3.67 31.75
N PRO A 123 4.04 -2.49 31.32
CA PRO A 123 2.62 -2.31 31.05
C PRO A 123 2.07 -3.25 29.96
N LEU A 124 2.89 -3.57 28.96
CA LEU A 124 2.53 -4.52 27.89
C LEU A 124 2.47 -5.96 28.41
N TYR A 125 3.36 -6.32 29.34
CA TYR A 125 3.33 -7.62 30.01
C TYR A 125 2.11 -7.74 30.91
N ASP A 126 1.86 -6.76 31.77
CA ASP A 126 0.72 -6.79 32.70
C ASP A 126 -0.61 -6.89 31.94
N THR A 127 -0.76 -6.14 30.83
CA THR A 127 -1.95 -6.24 29.96
C THR A 127 -2.08 -7.64 29.34
N LEU A 128 -0.99 -8.22 28.85
CA LEU A 128 -0.99 -9.57 28.26
C LEU A 128 -1.42 -10.63 29.29
N VAL A 129 -0.85 -10.58 30.49
CA VAL A 129 -1.15 -11.53 31.57
C VAL A 129 -2.58 -11.35 32.07
N HIS A 130 -2.98 -10.13 32.38
CA HIS A 130 -4.32 -9.82 32.90
C HIS A 130 -5.42 -10.26 31.93
N THR A 131 -5.27 -9.97 30.63
CA THR A 131 -6.30 -10.32 29.65
C THR A 131 -6.28 -11.79 29.24
N HIS A 132 -5.11 -12.41 29.03
CA HIS A 132 -5.03 -13.71 28.37
C HIS A 132 -4.73 -14.88 29.29
N PHE A 133 -4.10 -14.65 30.43
CA PHE A 133 -3.71 -15.69 31.38
C PHE A 133 -4.62 -15.74 32.62
N SER A 134 -5.66 -14.89 32.67
CA SER A 134 -6.73 -14.96 33.66
C SER A 134 -7.77 -16.03 33.31
N ARG A 135 -8.35 -16.66 34.34
CA ARG A 135 -9.39 -17.71 34.21
C ARG A 135 -10.72 -17.17 33.67
N SER A 136 -10.96 -15.86 33.74
CA SER A 136 -12.17 -15.24 33.20
C SER A 136 -12.02 -14.93 31.72
N THR A 137 -12.84 -15.58 30.89
CA THR A 137 -13.10 -15.13 29.52
C THR A 137 -14.09 -13.98 29.59
N GLY A 138 -13.59 -12.75 29.62
CA GLY A 138 -14.40 -11.53 29.70
C GLY A 138 -15.51 -11.42 28.63
N PRO A 139 -16.40 -10.43 28.75
CA PRO A 139 -17.67 -10.36 28.01
C PRO A 139 -17.51 -10.12 26.50
N GLU A 140 -16.35 -9.69 26.02
CA GLU A 140 -16.13 -9.32 24.61
C GLU A 140 -16.04 -10.51 23.63
N GLY A 141 -15.98 -11.75 24.16
CA GLY A 141 -15.99 -12.97 23.36
C GLY A 141 -14.62 -13.37 22.79
N TRP A 142 -14.53 -14.64 22.38
CA TRP A 142 -13.27 -15.30 22.03
C TRP A 142 -12.57 -14.70 20.81
N ARG A 143 -13.33 -14.24 19.80
CA ARG A 143 -12.78 -13.75 18.52
C ARG A 143 -12.03 -12.43 18.69
N VAL A 144 -12.56 -11.52 19.51
CA VAL A 144 -11.89 -10.25 19.83
C VAL A 144 -10.65 -10.52 20.66
N ARG A 145 -10.73 -11.42 21.65
CA ARG A 145 -9.58 -11.84 22.46
C ARG A 145 -8.46 -12.44 21.61
N GLN A 146 -8.76 -13.32 20.64
CA GLN A 146 -7.74 -13.85 19.74
C GLN A 146 -7.03 -12.72 18.96
N ARG A 147 -7.80 -11.81 18.36
CA ARG A 147 -7.25 -10.65 17.64
C ARG A 147 -6.42 -9.75 18.56
N HIS A 148 -6.85 -9.59 19.81
CA HIS A 148 -6.11 -8.83 20.81
C HIS A 148 -4.77 -9.49 21.12
N PHE A 149 -4.74 -10.82 21.29
CA PHE A 149 -3.51 -11.57 21.52
C PHE A 149 -2.51 -11.42 20.35
N GLU A 150 -2.99 -11.48 19.11
CA GLU A 150 -2.16 -11.26 17.92
C GLU A 150 -1.63 -9.82 17.86
N ALA A 151 -2.47 -8.82 18.18
CA ALA A 151 -2.12 -7.41 18.19
C ALA A 151 -1.07 -7.08 19.26
N ILE A 152 -1.31 -7.47 20.53
CA ILE A 152 -0.40 -7.18 21.64
C ILE A 152 0.95 -7.88 21.48
N THR A 153 0.96 -9.14 21.03
CA THR A 153 2.24 -9.85 20.80
C THR A 153 3.02 -9.24 19.65
N SER A 154 2.35 -8.76 18.60
CA SER A 154 2.99 -8.02 17.50
C SER A 154 3.48 -6.65 17.91
N LEU A 155 2.72 -5.96 18.78
CA LEU A 155 3.08 -4.68 19.36
C LEU A 155 4.34 -4.82 20.22
N VAL A 156 4.38 -5.77 21.15
CA VAL A 156 5.58 -6.06 21.97
C VAL A 156 6.80 -6.32 21.09
N ARG A 157 6.67 -7.15 20.05
CA ARG A 157 7.79 -7.43 19.12
C ARG A 157 8.31 -6.16 18.44
N SER A 158 7.44 -5.20 18.15
CA SER A 158 7.76 -3.92 17.51
C SER A 158 8.35 -2.92 18.51
N CYS A 159 7.81 -2.86 19.73
CA CYS A 159 8.26 -1.99 20.83
C CYS A 159 9.63 -2.40 21.40
N ARG A 160 9.98 -3.69 21.34
CA ARG A 160 11.21 -4.25 21.94
C ARG A 160 12.52 -3.55 21.55
N ARG A 161 12.60 -2.91 20.38
CA ARG A 161 13.80 -2.13 20.00
C ARG A 161 14.00 -0.91 20.89
N PHE A 162 12.91 -0.39 21.44
CA PHE A 162 12.81 0.85 22.21
C PHE A 162 12.78 0.62 23.72
N PHE A 163 12.99 -0.62 24.20
CA PHE A 163 13.09 -0.89 25.63
C PHE A 163 14.36 -0.24 26.21
N PRO A 164 14.26 0.44 27.36
CA PRO A 164 15.40 1.14 27.95
C PRO A 164 16.52 0.18 28.37
N ALA A 165 17.73 0.71 28.56
CA ALA A 165 18.83 -0.02 29.20
C ALA A 165 18.38 -0.62 30.55
N GLY A 166 18.85 -1.83 30.86
CA GLY A 166 18.46 -2.58 32.06
C GLY A 166 17.26 -3.52 31.87
N SER A 167 16.39 -3.24 30.88
CA SER A 167 15.20 -4.07 30.61
C SER A 167 15.54 -5.54 30.35
N ALA A 168 16.64 -5.84 29.65
CA ALA A 168 17.02 -7.24 29.41
C ALA A 168 17.36 -7.99 30.70
N SER A 169 18.01 -7.32 31.65
CA SER A 169 18.36 -7.92 32.94
C SER A 169 17.12 -8.15 33.79
N GLU A 170 16.21 -7.18 33.85
CA GLU A 170 14.93 -7.31 34.57
C GLU A 170 14.11 -8.47 34.01
N ILE A 171 13.85 -8.47 32.70
CA ILE A 171 13.09 -9.50 31.99
C ILE A 171 13.72 -10.89 32.21
N TRP A 172 15.04 -10.98 32.11
CA TRP A 172 15.73 -12.24 32.34
C TRP A 172 15.58 -12.71 33.79
N SER A 173 15.81 -11.84 34.77
CA SER A 173 15.72 -12.20 36.19
C SER A 173 14.33 -12.67 36.60
N GLU A 174 13.28 -12.03 36.08
CA GLU A 174 11.90 -12.40 36.38
C GLU A 174 11.53 -13.74 35.77
N PHE A 175 11.80 -13.93 34.48
CA PHE A 175 11.40 -15.16 33.78
C PHE A 175 12.37 -16.32 33.96
N SER A 176 13.62 -16.09 34.36
CA SER A 176 14.57 -17.17 34.68
C SER A 176 14.12 -17.98 35.86
N SER A 177 13.53 -17.34 36.88
CA SER A 177 12.98 -18.03 38.06
C SER A 177 11.90 -19.04 37.68
N LEU A 178 11.07 -18.71 36.67
CA LEU A 178 10.02 -19.59 36.18
C LEU A 178 10.55 -20.84 35.45
N MET A 179 11.80 -20.78 34.98
CA MET A 179 12.48 -21.81 34.18
C MET A 179 13.41 -22.71 35.01
N GLU A 180 13.51 -22.49 36.33
CA GLU A 180 14.39 -23.29 37.22
C GLU A 180 13.97 -24.76 37.29
N ASN A 181 12.68 -25.06 37.13
CA ASN A 181 12.15 -26.41 37.06
C ASN A 181 11.63 -26.74 35.66
N PRO A 182 12.44 -27.34 34.77
CA PRO A 182 12.09 -27.58 33.37
C PRO A 182 10.81 -28.42 33.17
N TRP A 183 10.41 -29.19 34.19
CA TRP A 183 9.25 -30.09 34.13
C TRP A 183 7.93 -29.44 34.57
N HIS A 184 7.96 -28.19 35.03
CA HIS A 184 6.77 -27.44 35.43
C HIS A 184 6.25 -26.56 34.29
N ASN A 185 4.92 -26.37 34.21
CA ASN A 185 4.27 -25.56 33.17
C ASN A 185 4.78 -24.12 33.11
N SER A 186 5.22 -23.56 34.26
CA SER A 186 5.82 -22.23 34.34
C SER A 186 7.07 -22.08 33.46
N SER A 187 7.82 -23.15 33.22
CA SER A 187 9.02 -23.10 32.37
C SER A 187 8.64 -22.79 30.92
N PHE A 188 7.55 -23.40 30.43
CA PHE A 188 7.04 -23.15 29.09
C PHE A 188 6.51 -21.72 28.93
N GLU A 189 5.81 -21.21 29.95
CA GLU A 189 5.37 -19.80 29.99
C GLU A 189 6.55 -18.84 30.04
N GLY A 190 7.51 -19.07 30.93
CA GLY A 190 8.73 -18.28 31.09
C GLY A 190 9.53 -18.21 29.79
N SER A 191 9.79 -19.34 29.13
CA SER A 191 10.49 -19.37 27.85
C SER A 191 9.73 -18.65 26.72
N GLY A 192 8.39 -18.72 26.74
CA GLY A 192 7.52 -17.96 25.85
C GLY A 192 7.64 -16.44 26.07
N PHE A 193 7.64 -15.99 27.32
CA PHE A 193 7.81 -14.59 27.69
C PHE A 193 9.23 -14.08 27.37
N VAL A 194 10.27 -14.86 27.65
CA VAL A 194 11.66 -14.55 27.23
C VAL A 194 11.74 -14.42 25.72
N ARG A 195 11.13 -15.33 24.95
CA ARG A 195 11.06 -15.18 23.50
C ARG A 195 10.34 -13.89 23.12
N LEU A 196 9.25 -13.53 23.77
CA LEU A 196 8.46 -12.37 23.37
C LEU A 196 9.15 -11.05 23.72
N PHE A 197 9.61 -10.89 24.96
CA PHE A 197 10.03 -9.62 25.54
C PHE A 197 11.54 -9.36 25.50
N LEU A 198 12.40 -10.39 25.59
CA LEU A 198 13.85 -10.17 25.75
C LEU A 198 14.43 -9.28 24.62
N PRO A 199 14.93 -8.07 24.92
CA PRO A 199 15.33 -7.08 23.92
C PRO A 199 16.76 -7.27 23.47
N THR A 200 16.94 -7.48 22.16
CA THR A 200 18.27 -7.51 21.54
C THR A 200 18.65 -6.15 20.96
N ASN A 201 18.27 -5.02 21.58
CA ASN A 201 18.58 -3.66 21.07
C ASN A 201 20.04 -3.25 21.37
N LEU A 202 20.45 -2.02 21.06
CA LEU A 202 21.85 -1.57 21.32
C LEU A 202 22.06 -1.29 22.82
N GLU A 203 21.06 -0.73 23.48
CA GLU A 203 21.13 -0.33 24.89
C GLU A 203 21.23 -1.48 25.89
N ASN A 204 20.81 -2.68 25.48
CA ASN A 204 20.90 -3.88 26.31
C ASN A 204 21.97 -4.86 25.79
N GLN A 205 22.96 -4.39 25.02
CA GLN A 205 24.02 -5.26 24.50
C GLN A 205 24.88 -5.87 25.61
N ASP A 206 25.17 -5.10 26.65
CA ASP A 206 26.06 -5.50 27.75
C ASP A 206 25.51 -6.69 28.56
N PHE A 207 24.20 -6.92 28.49
CA PHE A 207 23.55 -8.07 29.12
C PHE A 207 23.98 -9.41 28.46
N TYR A 208 24.26 -9.41 27.16
CA TYR A 208 24.55 -10.63 26.39
C TYR A 208 26.01 -11.08 26.56
N THR A 209 26.33 -11.58 27.74
CA THR A 209 27.66 -12.07 28.11
C THR A 209 27.87 -13.54 27.74
N ASN A 210 29.13 -13.99 27.73
CA ASN A 210 29.46 -15.41 27.57
C ASN A 210 28.82 -16.30 28.64
N ASP A 211 28.65 -15.78 29.86
CA ASP A 211 27.97 -16.48 30.96
C ASP A 211 26.47 -16.66 30.65
N TRP A 212 25.81 -15.61 30.15
CA TRP A 212 24.42 -15.70 29.71
C TRP A 212 24.24 -16.73 28.58
N VAL A 213 25.15 -16.75 27.59
CA VAL A 213 25.12 -17.75 26.51
C VAL A 213 25.25 -19.17 27.06
N ARG A 214 26.20 -19.40 27.97
CA ARG A 214 26.40 -20.70 28.62
C ARG A 214 25.13 -21.17 29.34
N LYS A 215 24.59 -20.32 30.23
CA LYS A 215 23.35 -20.59 30.98
C LYS A 215 22.17 -20.88 30.04
N THR A 216 22.09 -20.14 28.93
CA THR A 216 21.02 -20.35 27.93
C THR A 216 21.16 -21.70 27.22
N MET A 217 22.38 -22.15 26.90
CA MET A 217 22.60 -23.47 26.29
C MET A 217 22.29 -24.60 27.25
N GLU A 218 22.71 -24.49 28.52
CA GLU A 218 22.39 -25.46 29.57
C GLU A 218 20.86 -25.57 29.77
N LEU A 219 20.14 -24.44 29.80
CA LEU A 219 18.68 -24.42 29.86
C LEU A 219 18.04 -25.02 28.60
N TRP A 220 18.60 -24.79 27.42
CA TRP A 220 18.08 -25.39 26.19
C TRP A 220 18.21 -26.92 26.24
N GLU A 221 19.37 -27.45 26.62
CA GLU A 221 19.62 -28.88 26.73
C GLU A 221 18.79 -29.59 27.81
N SER A 222 18.28 -28.85 28.80
CA SER A 222 17.53 -29.40 29.94
C SER A 222 16.24 -30.16 29.58
N ILE A 223 15.59 -29.85 28.45
CA ILE A 223 14.39 -30.55 27.98
C ILE A 223 14.67 -31.16 26.60
N PRO A 224 15.09 -32.43 26.53
CA PRO A 224 15.32 -33.09 25.26
C PRO A 224 14.00 -33.35 24.52
N ASN A 225 14.05 -33.36 23.19
CA ASN A 225 12.94 -33.77 22.31
C ASN A 225 11.62 -32.99 22.44
N CYS A 226 11.64 -31.76 22.96
CA CYS A 226 10.45 -30.89 22.99
C CYS A 226 10.49 -29.84 21.86
N GLN A 227 9.65 -30.02 20.83
CA GLN A 227 9.59 -29.11 19.67
C GLN A 227 9.24 -27.67 20.07
N PHE A 228 8.31 -27.49 21.02
CA PHE A 228 7.95 -26.16 21.52
C PHE A 228 9.16 -25.49 22.17
N TRP A 229 9.82 -26.17 23.12
CA TRP A 229 11.00 -25.66 23.84
C TRP A 229 12.12 -25.28 22.88
N ASN A 230 12.46 -26.18 21.95
CA ASN A 230 13.46 -25.95 20.91
C ASN A 230 13.12 -24.73 20.04
N SER A 231 11.84 -24.53 19.70
CA SER A 231 11.40 -23.37 18.92
C SER A 231 11.54 -22.04 19.67
N GLN A 232 11.39 -22.03 21.00
CA GLN A 232 11.55 -20.81 21.79
C GLN A 232 13.01 -20.35 21.82
N TRP A 233 13.91 -21.26 22.19
CA TRP A 233 15.33 -20.96 22.35
C TRP A 233 16.04 -20.70 21.03
N SER A 234 15.75 -21.49 19.99
CA SER A 234 16.25 -21.21 18.63
C SER A 234 15.87 -19.82 18.15
N ALA A 235 14.65 -19.34 18.44
CA ALA A 235 14.22 -17.98 18.09
C ALA A 235 14.94 -16.90 18.90
N VAL A 236 15.22 -17.13 20.19
CA VAL A 236 15.99 -16.20 21.04
C VAL A 236 17.43 -16.10 20.54
N ILE A 237 18.10 -17.25 20.38
CA ILE A 237 19.48 -17.36 19.90
C ILE A 237 19.62 -16.77 18.50
N ALA A 238 18.74 -17.11 17.55
CA ALA A 238 18.79 -16.56 16.19
C ALA A 238 18.69 -15.03 16.17
N ARG A 239 17.95 -14.40 17.10
CA ARG A 239 17.87 -12.93 17.18
C ARG A 239 19.11 -12.29 17.79
N ALA A 240 19.74 -12.94 18.78
CA ALA A 240 21.01 -12.49 19.32
C ALA A 240 22.13 -12.65 18.26
N LEU A 241 22.16 -13.79 17.57
CA LEU A 241 23.11 -14.10 16.51
C LEU A 241 22.94 -13.24 15.25
N LYS A 242 21.72 -12.84 14.86
CA LYS A 242 21.49 -11.95 13.69
C LYS A 242 22.24 -10.61 13.79
N LYS A 243 22.64 -10.17 14.99
CA LYS A 243 23.49 -8.99 15.18
C LYS A 243 24.99 -9.29 15.07
N ILE A 244 25.42 -10.49 15.44
CA ILE A 244 26.81 -10.99 15.29
C ILE A 244 27.07 -11.41 13.83
N ALA A 245 26.08 -11.96 13.15
CA ALA A 245 26.17 -12.36 11.74
C ALA A 245 26.46 -11.18 10.79
N LYS A 246 26.14 -9.92 11.18
CA LYS A 246 26.52 -8.72 10.42
C LYS A 246 28.03 -8.43 10.52
N PHE A 247 28.64 -8.77 11.66
CA PHE A 247 30.09 -8.67 11.91
C PHE A 247 30.85 -9.81 11.21
N VAL A 248 30.33 -11.03 11.25
CA VAL A 248 30.91 -12.19 10.52
C VAL A 248 30.78 -12.03 8.99
N ARG A 249 29.69 -11.42 8.49
CA ARG A 249 29.55 -11.07 7.06
C ARG A 249 30.46 -9.95 6.57
N THR A 250 31.07 -9.17 7.46
CA THR A 250 31.94 -8.04 7.08
C THR A 250 33.44 -8.31 7.25
N ASN A 251 33.84 -9.51 7.71
CA ASN A 251 35.26 -9.83 7.87
C ASN A 251 35.64 -11.30 7.60
N ILE A 252 34.96 -12.00 6.70
CA ILE A 252 35.48 -13.27 6.15
C ILE A 252 35.18 -13.32 4.66
N LEU A 253 36.22 -13.22 3.83
CA LEU A 253 36.22 -13.69 2.44
C LEU A 253 36.19 -15.22 2.47
N PRO A 254 35.17 -15.84 1.85
CA PRO A 254 35.48 -16.86 0.84
C PRO A 254 34.66 -16.70 -0.45
N ALA A 255 35.41 -16.54 -1.53
CA ALA A 255 35.22 -17.00 -2.91
C ALA A 255 33.89 -17.67 -3.34
N ALA A 256 33.27 -17.03 -4.32
CA ALA A 256 33.11 -17.54 -5.69
C ALA A 256 32.40 -18.90 -5.91
N ILE A 257 31.11 -18.98 -5.58
CA ILE A 257 30.19 -19.96 -6.20
C ILE A 257 28.89 -19.27 -6.70
N ALA A 258 28.44 -18.19 -6.05
CA ALA A 258 27.22 -17.47 -6.46
C ALA A 258 27.38 -16.64 -7.76
N GLU A 259 28.56 -16.10 -8.02
CA GLU A 259 28.80 -15.23 -9.18
C GLU A 259 28.85 -15.98 -10.52
N VAL A 260 29.27 -17.26 -10.52
CA VAL A 260 29.22 -18.12 -11.72
C VAL A 260 27.79 -18.59 -12.01
N GLY A 261 26.97 -18.80 -10.98
CA GLY A 261 25.55 -19.12 -11.15
C GLY A 261 24.72 -17.98 -11.74
N LEU A 262 25.04 -16.73 -11.37
CA LEU A 262 24.46 -15.52 -11.96
C LEU A 262 24.93 -15.31 -13.42
N LEU A 263 26.20 -15.61 -13.73
CA LEU A 263 26.72 -15.55 -15.10
C LEU A 263 26.04 -16.58 -16.03
N CYS A 264 25.81 -17.81 -15.56
CA CYS A 264 25.10 -18.84 -16.32
C CYS A 264 23.60 -18.53 -16.50
N CYS A 265 22.96 -17.88 -15.52
CA CYS A 265 21.56 -17.45 -15.63
C CYS A 265 21.42 -16.25 -16.59
N ALA A 266 22.41 -15.36 -16.61
CA ALA A 266 22.51 -14.26 -17.56
C ALA A 266 22.72 -14.77 -19.00
N CYS A 267 23.56 -15.78 -19.23
CA CYS A 267 23.76 -16.42 -20.55
C CYS A 267 22.48 -17.03 -21.14
N VAL A 268 21.58 -17.55 -20.31
CA VAL A 268 20.29 -18.11 -20.75
C VAL A 268 19.27 -17.01 -21.11
N HIS A 269 19.40 -15.82 -20.53
CA HIS A 269 18.53 -14.67 -20.82
C HIS A 269 19.13 -13.70 -21.87
N THR A 270 20.36 -13.93 -22.33
CA THR A 270 21.05 -13.03 -23.27
C THR A 270 20.97 -13.44 -24.74
N ASN A 271 20.55 -14.67 -25.11
CA ASN A 271 20.43 -15.03 -26.53
C ASN A 271 19.09 -15.67 -26.93
N PRO A 272 18.01 -14.87 -27.04
CA PRO A 272 16.69 -15.34 -27.49
C PRO A 272 16.65 -15.74 -28.98
N GLU A 273 17.52 -15.19 -29.84
CA GLU A 273 17.45 -15.44 -31.29
C GLU A 273 17.88 -16.87 -31.68
N GLU A 274 18.85 -17.46 -30.98
CA GLU A 274 19.29 -18.85 -31.22
C GLU A 274 18.29 -19.88 -30.66
N ALA A 275 17.47 -19.48 -29.68
CA ALA A 275 16.34 -20.29 -29.19
C ALA A 275 15.09 -20.17 -30.09
N VAL A 276 14.89 -19.04 -30.77
CA VAL A 276 13.81 -18.86 -31.74
C VAL A 276 14.08 -19.66 -33.03
N SER A 277 15.32 -19.69 -33.52
CA SER A 277 15.71 -20.45 -34.72
C SER A 277 15.81 -21.96 -34.48
N ALA A 278 16.22 -22.43 -33.29
CA ALA A 278 16.38 -23.86 -33.01
C ALA A 278 15.12 -24.56 -32.46
N LEU A 279 14.13 -23.82 -31.93
CA LEU A 279 13.01 -24.40 -31.15
C LEU A 279 11.62 -23.94 -31.62
N VAL A 280 11.44 -22.66 -31.99
CA VAL A 280 10.11 -22.10 -32.31
C VAL A 280 9.74 -22.32 -33.78
N GLU A 281 10.68 -22.18 -34.71
CA GLU A 281 10.48 -22.34 -36.16
C GLU A 281 10.08 -23.78 -36.58
N PRO A 282 10.67 -24.86 -36.03
CA PRO A 282 10.26 -26.24 -36.33
C PRO A 282 8.86 -26.59 -35.77
N MET A 283 8.49 -26.03 -34.62
CA MET A 283 7.17 -26.26 -33.99
C MET A 283 6.03 -25.57 -34.75
N LEU A 284 6.24 -24.34 -35.25
CA LEU A 284 5.26 -23.62 -36.09
C LEU A 284 5.07 -24.30 -37.45
N SER A 285 6.14 -24.82 -38.06
CA SER A 285 6.07 -25.55 -39.33
C SER A 285 5.27 -26.86 -39.24
N ALA A 286 5.38 -27.59 -38.12
CA ALA A 286 4.60 -28.79 -37.85
C ALA A 286 3.09 -28.51 -37.68
N VAL A 287 2.73 -27.39 -37.03
CA VAL A 287 1.33 -26.96 -36.85
C VAL A 287 0.70 -26.49 -38.17
N ILE A 288 1.44 -25.76 -39.01
CA ILE A 288 0.98 -25.31 -40.33
C ILE A 288 0.77 -26.50 -41.28
N SER A 289 1.62 -27.53 -41.21
CA SER A 289 1.44 -28.78 -41.97
C SER A 289 0.20 -29.57 -41.54
N SER A 290 -0.17 -29.53 -40.26
CA SER A 290 -1.36 -30.20 -39.72
C SER A 290 -2.68 -29.52 -40.14
N LEU A 291 -2.63 -28.26 -40.60
CA LEU A 291 -3.82 -27.47 -40.95
C LEU A 291 -4.05 -27.33 -42.46
N LYS A 292 -3.13 -27.83 -43.31
CA LYS A 292 -3.33 -27.95 -44.76
C LYS A 292 -4.25 -29.13 -45.09
N GLY A 293 -5.54 -28.96 -44.85
CA GLY A 293 -6.58 -29.95 -45.18
C GLY A 293 -8.00 -29.57 -44.78
N THR A 294 -8.21 -28.48 -44.06
CA THR A 294 -9.55 -28.04 -43.65
C THR A 294 -10.12 -27.05 -44.68
N PRO A 295 -11.31 -27.30 -45.27
CA PRO A 295 -11.91 -26.38 -46.24
C PRO A 295 -12.24 -25.04 -45.58
N ALA A 296 -11.77 -23.95 -46.19
CA ALA A 296 -12.21 -22.61 -45.87
C ALA A 296 -13.62 -22.39 -46.42
N THR A 297 -14.66 -22.57 -45.60
CA THR A 297 -16.01 -22.14 -45.94
C THR A 297 -16.08 -20.62 -45.87
N GLY A 298 -15.63 -19.98 -46.95
CA GLY A 298 -16.09 -18.65 -47.32
C GLY A 298 -17.56 -18.73 -47.68
N PHE A 299 -18.43 -18.38 -46.75
CA PHE A 299 -19.82 -18.04 -47.06
C PHE A 299 -19.84 -16.60 -47.57
N GLY A 300 -19.82 -16.45 -48.89
CA GLY A 300 -20.24 -15.24 -49.58
C GLY A 300 -21.77 -15.14 -49.56
N GLY A 301 -22.29 -13.94 -49.31
CA GLY A 301 -23.71 -13.67 -49.43
C GLY A 301 -24.09 -12.25 -49.00
N ARG A 302 -24.61 -11.46 -49.96
CA ARG A 302 -25.28 -10.16 -49.79
C ARG A 302 -26.36 -10.19 -48.70
N GLY A 303 -26.48 -9.12 -47.92
CA GLY A 303 -27.74 -8.78 -47.22
C GLY A 303 -27.53 -7.88 -46.00
N VAL A 304 -28.21 -6.73 -45.99
CA VAL A 304 -28.61 -5.86 -44.85
C VAL A 304 -27.65 -5.80 -43.65
N LEU A 305 -27.07 -4.62 -43.39
CA LEU A 305 -26.28 -4.35 -42.18
C LEU A 305 -27.08 -4.75 -40.92
N GLU A 306 -26.69 -5.88 -40.32
CA GLU A 306 -27.33 -6.44 -39.14
C GLU A 306 -27.09 -5.54 -37.91
N THR A 307 -28.06 -5.51 -37.00
CA THR A 307 -27.97 -4.93 -35.65
C THR A 307 -26.71 -5.36 -34.87
N SER A 308 -26.12 -6.50 -35.23
CA SER A 308 -24.86 -7.01 -34.71
C SER A 308 -23.66 -6.10 -35.06
N VAL A 309 -23.59 -5.56 -36.28
CA VAL A 309 -22.52 -4.68 -36.76
C VAL A 309 -22.61 -3.31 -36.09
N LEU A 310 -23.82 -2.76 -35.95
CA LEU A 310 -24.05 -1.49 -35.28
C LEU A 310 -23.68 -1.54 -33.79
N SER A 311 -23.89 -2.68 -33.13
CA SER A 311 -23.47 -2.88 -31.73
C SER A 311 -21.95 -2.89 -31.55
N LYS A 312 -21.20 -3.40 -32.53
CA LYS A 312 -19.73 -3.40 -32.54
C LYS A 312 -19.17 -2.00 -32.80
N VAL A 313 -19.79 -1.24 -33.71
CA VAL A 313 -19.43 0.16 -33.99
C VAL A 313 -19.64 1.02 -32.74
N ASN A 314 -20.78 0.87 -32.07
CA ASN A 314 -21.05 1.60 -30.83
C ASN A 314 -20.09 1.22 -29.70
N GLY A 315 -19.70 -0.04 -29.59
CA GLY A 315 -18.66 -0.48 -28.65
C GLY A 315 -17.27 0.07 -28.95
N ALA A 316 -16.89 0.15 -30.23
CA ALA A 316 -15.64 0.79 -30.65
C ALA A 316 -15.66 2.32 -30.37
N GLY A 317 -16.80 2.97 -30.58
CA GLY A 317 -17.01 4.37 -30.26
C GLY A 317 -16.90 4.67 -28.77
N ASP A 318 -17.44 3.79 -27.91
CA ASP A 318 -17.26 3.86 -26.45
C ASP A 318 -15.78 3.88 -26.06
N HIS A 319 -15.02 2.90 -26.53
CA HIS A 319 -13.60 2.79 -26.22
C HIS A 319 -12.80 3.98 -26.72
N LEU A 320 -13.11 4.47 -27.93
CA LEU A 320 -12.46 5.65 -28.49
C LEU A 320 -12.73 6.90 -27.66
N LEU A 321 -13.99 7.15 -27.31
CA LEU A 321 -14.37 8.32 -26.52
C LEU A 321 -13.73 8.29 -25.13
N ARG A 322 -13.80 7.15 -24.45
CA ARG A 322 -13.15 6.93 -23.16
C ARG A 322 -11.64 7.21 -23.23
N PHE A 323 -10.98 6.65 -24.24
CA PHE A 323 -9.54 6.81 -24.42
C PHE A 323 -9.17 8.25 -24.76
N LEU A 324 -9.90 8.89 -25.69
CA LEU A 324 -9.66 10.27 -26.11
C LEU A 324 -9.79 11.25 -24.95
N ILE A 325 -10.85 11.13 -24.16
CA ILE A 325 -11.00 11.95 -22.95
C ILE A 325 -9.87 11.65 -21.97
N GLY A 326 -9.55 10.37 -21.75
CA GLY A 326 -8.48 9.94 -20.85
C GLY A 326 -7.10 10.53 -21.19
N ILE A 327 -6.69 10.51 -22.47
CA ILE A 327 -5.39 11.07 -22.87
C ILE A 327 -5.32 12.58 -22.66
N LEU A 328 -6.45 13.29 -22.77
CA LEU A 328 -6.50 14.75 -22.63
C LEU A 328 -6.45 15.19 -21.16
N VAL A 329 -6.86 14.32 -20.22
CA VAL A 329 -7.03 14.73 -18.81
C VAL A 329 -6.09 14.02 -17.85
N LEU A 330 -5.61 12.81 -18.15
CA LEU A 330 -4.84 11.99 -17.21
C LEU A 330 -3.34 12.30 -17.22
N TYR A 331 -2.72 12.15 -16.05
CA TYR A 331 -1.27 12.10 -15.93
C TYR A 331 -0.75 10.70 -16.26
N TYR A 332 0.13 10.60 -17.25
CA TYR A 332 0.77 9.33 -17.60
C TYR A 332 2.25 9.51 -17.99
N PRO A 333 3.11 8.53 -17.73
CA PRO A 333 4.50 8.60 -18.15
C PRO A 333 4.61 8.53 -19.67
N VAL A 334 5.28 9.49 -20.30
CA VAL A 334 5.52 9.53 -21.75
C VAL A 334 6.60 8.53 -22.14
N ASP A 335 7.63 8.41 -21.28
CA ASP A 335 8.81 7.59 -21.51
C ASP A 335 8.79 6.29 -20.67
N GLN A 336 7.61 5.67 -20.51
CA GLN A 336 7.42 4.54 -19.59
C GLN A 336 8.39 3.37 -19.83
N TYR A 337 8.82 3.17 -21.08
CA TYR A 337 9.69 2.07 -21.50
C TYR A 337 11.07 2.52 -21.97
N ARG A 338 11.45 3.79 -21.77
CA ARG A 338 12.75 4.29 -22.21
C ARG A 338 13.86 3.70 -21.33
N CYS A 339 14.71 2.87 -21.93
CA CYS A 339 15.88 2.31 -21.26
C CYS A 339 16.94 3.39 -21.05
N ILE A 340 17.29 3.69 -19.80
CA ILE A 340 18.43 4.56 -19.47
C ILE A 340 19.67 3.68 -19.37
N LEU A 341 20.57 3.77 -20.36
CA LEU A 341 21.83 3.03 -20.40
C LEU A 341 22.86 3.63 -19.42
N SER A 342 22.67 3.41 -18.12
CA SER A 342 23.57 3.92 -17.07
C SER A 342 24.74 2.97 -16.75
N HIS A 343 25.08 2.04 -17.65
CA HIS A 343 26.13 1.05 -17.41
C HIS A 343 27.47 1.50 -18.01
N PRO A 344 28.60 1.44 -17.29
CA PRO A 344 29.92 1.88 -17.79
C PRO A 344 30.35 1.22 -19.12
N ALA A 345 29.87 -0.01 -19.38
CA ALA A 345 30.13 -0.74 -20.62
C ALA A 345 29.21 -0.37 -21.80
N ALA A 346 28.15 0.41 -21.58
CA ALA A 346 27.20 0.80 -22.63
C ALA A 346 27.89 1.64 -23.72
N ARG A 347 28.82 2.53 -23.33
CA ARG A 347 29.60 3.35 -24.27
C ARG A 347 30.50 2.51 -25.19
N ALA A 348 31.09 1.43 -24.68
CA ALA A 348 31.92 0.52 -25.48
C ALA A 348 31.09 -0.39 -26.40
N LEU A 349 29.86 -0.71 -26.02
CA LEU A 349 28.89 -1.44 -26.85
C LEU A 349 28.31 -0.54 -27.96
N GLU A 350 28.04 0.74 -27.67
CA GLU A 350 27.60 1.74 -28.65
C GLU A 350 28.65 2.02 -29.73
N GLU A 351 29.93 2.13 -29.36
CA GLU A 351 31.06 2.24 -30.33
C GLU A 351 31.14 1.06 -31.31
N TRP A 352 30.58 -0.09 -30.94
CA TRP A 352 30.54 -1.29 -31.76
C TRP A 352 29.28 -1.41 -32.64
N ILE A 353 28.19 -0.69 -32.32
CA ILE A 353 26.86 -0.89 -32.92
C ILE A 353 26.34 0.37 -33.65
N GLY A 354 26.79 1.58 -33.30
CA GLY A 354 26.26 2.83 -33.82
C GLY A 354 27.10 3.47 -34.94
N THR A 355 26.54 3.61 -36.14
CA THR A 355 27.07 4.52 -37.20
C THR A 355 26.50 5.94 -37.10
N LYS A 356 25.94 6.34 -35.95
CA LYS A 356 25.41 7.70 -35.75
C LYS A 356 25.68 8.19 -34.33
N ASP A 357 26.27 9.38 -34.26
CA ASP A 357 26.52 10.15 -33.04
C ASP A 357 25.19 10.47 -32.31
N TYR A 358 24.95 9.82 -31.18
CA TYR A 358 23.98 10.31 -30.19
C TYR A 358 24.77 11.05 -29.11
N GLY A 359 24.50 12.36 -28.99
CA GLY A 359 25.13 13.22 -28.00
C GLY A 359 24.78 12.81 -26.56
N ASP A 360 25.66 13.16 -25.63
CA ASP A 360 25.52 12.93 -24.19
C ASP A 360 24.12 13.31 -23.69
N GLU A 361 23.29 12.32 -23.33
CA GLU A 361 21.97 12.57 -22.75
C GLU A 361 22.05 12.80 -21.23
N ASP A 362 21.31 13.81 -20.78
CA ASP A 362 21.21 14.32 -19.42
C ASP A 362 20.81 13.21 -18.40
N PRO A 363 21.45 13.09 -17.22
CA PRO A 363 21.23 12.02 -16.25
C PRO A 363 19.92 12.16 -15.44
N SER A 364 18.84 12.62 -16.07
CA SER A 364 17.51 12.70 -15.46
C SER A 364 16.91 11.30 -15.30
N ILE A 365 17.08 10.70 -14.11
CA ILE A 365 16.49 9.41 -13.72
C ILE A 365 14.96 9.49 -13.52
N ALA A 366 14.38 10.70 -13.48
CA ALA A 366 12.97 10.90 -13.22
C ALA A 366 12.09 10.64 -14.46
N PRO A 367 10.90 10.03 -14.30
CA PRO A 367 9.97 9.81 -15.40
C PRO A 367 9.46 11.14 -15.97
N LYS A 368 9.42 11.23 -17.30
CA LYS A 368 8.76 12.35 -17.98
C LYS A 368 7.25 12.10 -17.98
N TRP A 369 6.50 13.04 -17.41
CA TRP A 369 5.04 12.97 -17.34
C TRP A 369 4.39 13.79 -18.45
N HIS A 370 3.30 13.25 -18.98
CA HIS A 370 2.29 14.03 -19.67
C HIS A 370 1.49 14.80 -18.62
N VAL A 371 1.47 16.12 -18.74
CA VAL A 371 0.65 17.01 -17.92
C VAL A 371 -0.24 17.78 -18.90
N PRO A 372 -1.57 17.63 -18.83
CA PRO A 372 -2.49 18.32 -19.72
C PRO A 372 -2.27 19.82 -19.74
N ASN A 373 -2.19 20.38 -20.94
CA ASN A 373 -2.12 21.82 -21.16
C ASN A 373 -3.53 22.44 -21.28
N ASP A 374 -3.62 23.77 -21.25
CA ASP A 374 -4.91 24.49 -21.28
C ASP A 374 -5.75 24.16 -22.53
N THR A 375 -5.11 23.89 -23.67
CA THR A 375 -5.82 23.55 -24.92
C THR A 375 -6.42 22.14 -24.88
N GLU A 376 -5.71 21.18 -24.28
CA GLU A 376 -6.20 19.82 -24.06
C GLU A 376 -7.35 19.80 -23.06
N VAL A 377 -7.23 20.58 -21.98
CA VAL A 377 -8.29 20.77 -20.98
C VAL A 377 -9.53 21.42 -21.59
N GLN A 378 -9.35 22.45 -22.43
CA GLN A 378 -10.47 23.08 -23.13
C GLN A 378 -11.16 22.07 -24.06
N PHE A 379 -10.38 21.33 -24.85
CA PHE A 379 -10.93 20.33 -25.77
C PHE A 379 -11.65 19.18 -25.02
N ALA A 380 -11.13 18.75 -23.88
CA ALA A 380 -11.81 17.77 -23.02
C ALA A 380 -13.17 18.30 -22.52
N ASN A 381 -13.27 19.58 -22.15
CA ASN A 381 -14.55 20.19 -21.76
C ASN A 381 -15.53 20.28 -22.93
N GLU A 382 -15.05 20.59 -24.14
CA GLU A 382 -15.87 20.57 -25.35
C GLU A 382 -16.42 19.16 -25.63
N LEU A 383 -15.59 18.12 -25.48
CA LEU A 383 -16.03 16.73 -25.59
C LEU A 383 -17.04 16.34 -24.52
N LEU A 384 -16.90 16.82 -23.28
CA LEU A 384 -17.88 16.58 -22.22
C LEU A 384 -19.22 17.25 -22.51
N ASN A 385 -19.22 18.49 -22.97
CA ASN A 385 -20.45 19.16 -23.39
C ASN A 385 -21.11 18.41 -24.56
N LEU A 386 -20.31 17.98 -25.53
CA LEU A 386 -20.81 17.28 -26.71
C LEU A 386 -21.30 15.87 -26.41
N HIS A 387 -20.64 15.10 -25.55
CA HIS A 387 -20.93 13.66 -25.36
C HIS A 387 -21.60 13.32 -24.05
N LEU A 388 -21.32 14.04 -22.96
CA LEU A 388 -21.96 13.82 -21.67
C LEU A 388 -23.22 14.66 -21.53
N GLN A 389 -23.11 16.00 -21.63
CA GLN A 389 -24.26 16.88 -21.39
C GLN A 389 -25.40 16.62 -22.40
N SER A 390 -25.08 16.55 -23.70
CA SER A 390 -26.12 16.26 -24.69
C SER A 390 -26.75 14.87 -24.53
N ALA A 391 -25.98 13.86 -24.10
CA ALA A 391 -26.54 12.52 -23.84
C ALA A 391 -27.43 12.50 -22.60
N LEU A 392 -27.12 13.32 -21.59
CA LEU A 392 -28.00 13.52 -20.43
C LEU A 392 -29.30 14.21 -20.82
N ASP A 393 -29.23 15.24 -21.67
CA ASP A 393 -30.40 15.94 -22.19
C ASP A 393 -31.28 15.00 -23.05
N ASP A 394 -30.65 14.17 -23.88
CA ASP A 394 -31.32 13.12 -24.67
C ASP A 394 -32.00 12.10 -23.75
N LEU A 395 -31.31 11.62 -22.71
CA LEU A 395 -31.87 10.66 -21.73
C LEU A 395 -33.08 11.25 -21.01
N MET A 396 -32.98 12.51 -20.55
CA MET A 396 -34.09 13.20 -19.91
C MET A 396 -35.30 13.32 -20.85
N ARG A 397 -35.06 13.67 -22.13
CA ARG A 397 -36.11 13.75 -23.15
C ARG A 397 -36.79 12.40 -23.39
N ILE A 398 -36.01 11.32 -23.50
CA ILE A 398 -36.54 9.95 -23.64
C ILE A 398 -37.48 9.61 -22.47
N CYS A 399 -37.09 9.96 -21.23
CA CYS A 399 -37.91 9.71 -20.05
C CYS A 399 -39.18 10.57 -19.98
N GLN A 400 -39.13 11.81 -20.48
CA GLN A 400 -40.27 12.75 -20.47
C GLN A 400 -41.29 12.45 -21.56
N ASP A 401 -40.83 12.20 -22.78
CA ASP A 401 -41.71 12.15 -23.95
C ASP A 401 -42.51 10.85 -24.05
N ARG A 402 -42.21 9.83 -23.20
CA ARG A 402 -42.85 8.48 -23.21
C ARG A 402 -43.08 7.95 -24.64
N ILE A 403 -42.12 8.19 -25.54
CA ILE A 403 -42.27 7.86 -26.96
C ILE A 403 -42.23 6.34 -27.08
N HIS A 404 -43.41 5.74 -27.26
CA HIS A 404 -43.61 4.32 -27.55
C HIS A 404 -43.74 4.12 -29.07
N SER A 405 -42.70 4.45 -29.82
CA SER A 405 -42.62 4.17 -31.26
C SER A 405 -41.48 3.19 -31.56
N ASP A 406 -41.88 1.95 -31.85
CA ASP A 406 -41.09 0.78 -32.25
C ASP A 406 -40.00 0.32 -31.24
N PRO A 407 -40.27 -0.77 -30.46
CA PRO A 407 -39.41 -1.25 -29.37
C PRO A 407 -37.95 -1.53 -29.75
N GLY A 408 -37.67 -1.83 -31.04
CA GLY A 408 -36.33 -2.14 -31.52
C GLY A 408 -35.40 -0.93 -31.62
N ASN A 409 -35.93 0.21 -32.07
CA ASN A 409 -35.15 1.43 -32.27
C ASN A 409 -34.91 2.17 -30.93
N GLU A 410 -35.91 2.16 -30.04
CA GLU A 410 -35.82 2.72 -28.69
C GLU A 410 -34.71 2.08 -27.85
N LYS A 411 -34.65 0.73 -27.83
CA LYS A 411 -33.63 0.00 -27.08
C LYS A 411 -32.22 0.33 -27.54
N LEU A 412 -32.05 0.50 -28.86
CA LEU A 412 -30.77 0.85 -29.45
C LEU A 412 -30.39 2.30 -29.13
N HIS A 413 -31.32 3.24 -29.26
CA HIS A 413 -31.10 4.65 -28.95
C HIS A 413 -30.77 4.87 -27.47
N LEU A 414 -31.50 4.22 -26.56
CA LEU A 414 -31.20 4.23 -25.13
C LEU A 414 -29.83 3.63 -24.83
N LYS A 415 -29.49 2.49 -25.47
CA LYS A 415 -28.18 1.86 -25.31
C LYS A 415 -27.04 2.79 -25.74
N VAL A 416 -27.18 3.47 -26.88
CA VAL A 416 -26.16 4.44 -27.37
C VAL A 416 -26.03 5.61 -26.41
N THR A 417 -27.14 6.13 -25.90
CA THR A 417 -27.16 7.26 -24.96
C THR A 417 -26.47 6.91 -23.65
N LEU A 418 -26.80 5.75 -23.07
CA LEU A 418 -26.16 5.25 -21.85
C LEU A 418 -24.67 4.93 -22.06
N LEU A 419 -24.30 4.38 -23.22
CA LEU A 419 -22.89 4.17 -23.56
C LEU A 419 -22.14 5.50 -23.58
N ARG A 420 -22.65 6.55 -24.23
CA ARG A 420 -22.00 7.87 -24.25
C ARG A 420 -21.78 8.45 -22.85
N ILE A 421 -22.76 8.30 -21.96
CA ILE A 421 -22.66 8.73 -20.56
C ILE A 421 -21.56 7.92 -19.85
N ASP A 422 -21.61 6.58 -19.95
CA ASP A 422 -20.61 5.70 -19.33
C ASP A 422 -19.20 5.97 -19.86
N SER A 423 -19.01 6.02 -21.18
CA SER A 423 -17.71 6.29 -21.81
C SER A 423 -17.12 7.62 -21.33
N SER A 424 -17.95 8.67 -21.25
CA SER A 424 -17.52 9.99 -20.83
C SER A 424 -17.06 9.97 -19.37
N LEU A 425 -17.85 9.36 -18.47
CA LEU A 425 -17.53 9.24 -17.05
C LEU A 425 -16.32 8.34 -16.79
N GLN A 426 -16.19 7.22 -17.52
CA GLN A 426 -15.05 6.31 -17.47
C GLN A 426 -13.77 6.91 -18.05
N GLY A 427 -13.89 7.90 -18.94
CA GLY A 427 -12.77 8.65 -19.49
C GLY A 427 -12.22 9.69 -18.51
N VAL A 428 -13.11 10.48 -17.89
CA VAL A 428 -12.70 11.51 -16.92
C VAL A 428 -12.33 10.97 -15.54
N LEU A 429 -12.94 9.88 -15.08
CA LEU A 429 -12.67 9.28 -13.77
C LEU A 429 -12.78 10.32 -12.62
N SER A 430 -11.73 10.47 -11.81
CA SER A 430 -11.62 11.46 -10.73
C SER A 430 -11.26 12.87 -11.21
N CYS A 431 -11.01 13.08 -12.51
CA CYS A 431 -10.79 14.42 -13.05
C CYS A 431 -12.07 15.26 -13.10
N LEU A 432 -13.25 14.62 -13.12
CA LEU A 432 -14.51 15.31 -12.88
C LEU A 432 -14.68 15.52 -11.36
N PRO A 433 -14.87 16.74 -10.84
CA PRO A 433 -14.98 17.00 -9.41
C PRO A 433 -16.04 16.11 -8.74
N ASP A 434 -15.75 15.66 -7.52
CA ASP A 434 -16.68 14.84 -6.72
C ASP A 434 -17.91 15.66 -6.29
N PHE A 435 -18.93 14.96 -5.80
CA PHE A 435 -20.16 15.58 -5.30
C PHE A 435 -19.87 16.62 -4.23
N SER A 436 -20.53 17.77 -4.31
CA SER A 436 -20.47 18.75 -3.25
C SER A 436 -21.19 18.17 -2.02
N PRO A 437 -20.55 18.05 -0.84
CA PRO A 437 -21.23 17.54 0.33
C PRO A 437 -22.38 18.49 0.69
N ALA A 438 -23.62 18.07 0.42
CA ALA A 438 -24.78 18.83 0.79
C ALA A 438 -24.86 18.85 2.33
N SER A 439 -24.66 20.01 2.93
CA SER A 439 -24.93 20.27 4.36
C SER A 439 -26.41 20.08 4.75
N ARG A 440 -27.26 19.61 3.82
CA ARG A 440 -28.72 19.54 3.92
C ARG A 440 -29.26 18.51 4.91
N ASN A 441 -28.48 17.49 5.26
CA ASN A 441 -28.85 16.64 6.39
C ASN A 441 -28.13 17.19 7.62
N GLY A 442 -28.86 17.93 8.47
CA GLY A 442 -28.40 18.53 9.74
C GLY A 442 -27.85 17.56 10.80
N ILE A 443 -27.37 16.38 10.36
CA ILE A 443 -26.61 15.39 11.12
C ILE A 443 -25.09 15.63 10.96
N VAL A 444 -24.65 16.43 9.98
CA VAL A 444 -23.22 16.71 9.75
C VAL A 444 -22.91 18.21 9.74
N ASN A 445 -23.35 18.92 10.78
CA ASN A 445 -22.50 19.96 11.34
C ASN A 445 -21.66 19.30 12.43
N ASP A 446 -20.89 18.28 12.06
CA ASP A 446 -19.90 17.74 12.98
C ASP A 446 -18.70 18.71 12.93
N PRO A 447 -18.41 19.48 14.00
CA PRO A 447 -17.16 20.25 14.08
C PRO A 447 -15.91 19.35 13.98
N SER A 448 -16.08 18.02 13.89
CA SER A 448 -15.05 17.02 13.69
C SER A 448 -14.76 16.60 12.23
N TYR A 449 -15.45 17.16 11.23
CA TYR A 449 -14.99 17.04 9.84
C TYR A 449 -13.77 17.95 9.65
N ILE A 450 -12.61 17.42 9.98
CA ILE A 450 -11.34 18.09 9.72
C ILE A 450 -10.91 17.66 8.33
N PRO A 451 -10.93 18.56 7.33
CA PRO A 451 -10.41 18.23 6.02
C PRO A 451 -8.92 17.92 6.19
N PHE A 452 -8.56 16.65 6.00
CA PHE A 452 -7.19 16.23 5.85
C PHE A 452 -6.89 16.12 4.36
N LEU A 453 -5.73 16.61 3.96
CA LEU A 453 -5.29 16.58 2.57
C LEU A 453 -4.29 15.45 2.39
N ILE A 454 -4.59 14.56 1.46
CA ILE A 454 -3.64 13.60 0.88
C ILE A 454 -3.61 13.94 -0.59
N ALA A 455 -2.44 14.27 -1.11
CA ALA A 455 -2.27 14.61 -2.50
C ALA A 455 -2.49 13.37 -3.36
N GLY A 456 -3.36 13.51 -4.35
CA GLY A 456 -3.74 12.39 -5.21
C GLY A 456 -4.67 12.87 -6.29
N ALA A 457 -4.16 12.94 -7.52
CA ALA A 457 -4.96 13.22 -8.69
C ALA A 457 -4.54 12.27 -9.81
N THR A 458 -5.53 11.69 -10.50
CA THR A 458 -5.29 10.91 -11.72
C THR A 458 -4.97 11.81 -12.91
N GLY A 459 -5.27 13.11 -12.82
CA GLY A 459 -5.20 14.04 -13.92
C GLY A 459 -5.72 15.44 -13.56
N THR A 460 -5.80 16.32 -14.56
CA THR A 460 -6.26 17.70 -14.40
C THR A 460 -7.79 17.78 -14.33
N THR A 461 -8.31 18.66 -13.47
CA THR A 461 -9.75 18.83 -13.27
C THR A 461 -10.46 19.35 -14.53
N VAL A 462 -11.57 18.73 -14.90
CA VAL A 462 -12.45 19.11 -16.03
C VAL A 462 -13.92 19.02 -15.62
N GLY A 463 -14.78 19.81 -16.26
CA GLY A 463 -16.19 19.92 -15.89
C GLY A 463 -16.39 20.58 -14.52
N SER A 464 -17.53 20.31 -13.89
CA SER A 464 -17.92 20.86 -12.59
C SER A 464 -18.56 19.79 -11.70
N SER A 465 -18.60 20.03 -10.39
CA SER A 465 -19.37 19.18 -9.47
C SER A 465 -20.87 19.19 -9.82
N GLU A 466 -21.39 20.33 -10.29
CA GLU A 466 -22.75 20.48 -10.80
C GLU A 466 -23.04 19.54 -11.97
N LEU A 467 -22.08 19.33 -12.88
CA LEU A 467 -22.23 18.40 -14.00
C LEU A 467 -22.34 16.95 -13.50
N ARG A 468 -21.55 16.57 -12.48
CA ARG A 468 -21.63 15.24 -11.85
C ARG A 468 -22.95 15.05 -11.10
N GLU A 469 -23.39 16.07 -10.37
CA GLU A 469 -24.68 16.10 -9.67
C GLU A 469 -25.84 15.96 -10.64
N ASN A 470 -25.86 16.75 -11.71
CA ASN A 470 -26.86 16.66 -12.78
C ASN A 470 -26.88 15.28 -13.43
N ALA A 471 -25.71 14.72 -13.76
CA ALA A 471 -25.62 13.37 -14.32
C ALA A 471 -26.25 12.32 -13.39
N ALA A 472 -25.96 12.40 -12.09
CA ALA A 472 -26.52 11.49 -11.09
C ALA A 472 -28.04 11.65 -10.95
N GLU A 473 -28.55 12.89 -10.94
CA GLU A 473 -29.99 13.17 -10.86
C GLU A 473 -30.75 12.62 -12.07
N ILE A 474 -30.24 12.87 -13.28
CA ILE A 474 -30.86 12.42 -14.53
C ILE A 474 -30.85 10.90 -14.63
N VAL A 475 -29.72 10.24 -14.31
CA VAL A 475 -29.64 8.77 -14.31
C VAL A 475 -30.57 8.18 -13.25
N HIS A 476 -30.63 8.78 -12.05
CA HIS A 476 -31.54 8.33 -11.00
C HIS A 476 -33.01 8.49 -11.39
N TYR A 477 -33.36 9.58 -12.09
CA TYR A 477 -34.68 9.80 -12.66
C TYR A 477 -35.01 8.76 -13.73
N ALA A 478 -34.07 8.45 -14.63
CA ALA A 478 -34.25 7.45 -15.67
C ALA A 478 -34.39 6.01 -15.14
N CYS A 479 -33.82 5.72 -13.96
CA CYS A 479 -33.98 4.42 -13.29
C CYS A 479 -35.34 4.24 -12.59
N LYS A 480 -36.03 5.32 -12.25
CA LYS A 480 -37.38 5.29 -11.67
C LYS A 480 -38.42 5.06 -12.75
#